data_AF-A0A940P846-F1
#
_entry.id   AF-A0A940P846-F1
#
_cell.length_a   1.000
_cell.length_b   1.000
_cell.length_c   1.000
_cell.angle_alpha   90.00
_cell.angle_beta   90.00
_cell.angle_gamma   90.00
#
_symmetry.space_group_name_H-M   'P 1'
#
loop_
_entity.id
_entity.type
_entity.pdbx_description
1 polymer ?
#
loop_
_entity_poly.entity_id
_entity_poly.type
_entity_poly.pdbx_seq_one_letter_code
_entity_poly.pdbx_strand_id
1 'polypeptide(L)'
;IFADSDCSLLKGSSQEVPKESYAEQLKETDGKPVSTYVPFRNGLFLSSAASIALSHGCEVIYYGAHADDAAGNAYPDCSQDFNDAINRAIFLGSGKELHVEAPFVGRTKADVVREGLRLHAPYHLTWSCYEGGEKPCGLCGTCRDRAAAFAANGVSDPALQQNKPKGENR
;
A
#
# COMPACT_ATOMS: atom_id res chain seq x y z
N ILE A 1 -7.41 14.45 -13.50
CA ILE A 1 -8.00 14.36 -12.14
C ILE A 1 -7.09 15.02 -11.10
N PHE A 2 -5.79 14.72 -11.05
CA PHE A 2 -4.89 15.28 -10.01
C PHE A 2 -4.02 16.48 -10.48
N ALA A 3 -4.48 17.25 -11.47
CA ALA A 3 -3.66 18.33 -12.05
C ALA A 3 -3.32 19.44 -11.02
N ASP A 4 -4.21 19.64 -10.05
CA ASP A 4 -4.09 20.68 -9.01
C ASP A 4 -3.61 20.13 -7.66
N SER A 5 -3.13 18.88 -7.61
CA SER A 5 -2.62 18.28 -6.37
C SER A 5 -1.12 18.53 -6.22
N ASP A 6 -0.71 18.89 -5.01
CA ASP A 6 0.66 19.11 -4.57
C ASP A 6 1.37 17.84 -4.07
N CYS A 7 0.74 16.66 -4.21
CA CYS A 7 1.30 15.39 -3.75
C CYS A 7 2.69 15.13 -4.34
N SER A 8 3.67 14.83 -3.49
CA SER A 8 5.09 14.63 -3.86
C SER A 8 5.33 13.46 -4.82
N LEU A 9 4.37 12.54 -4.95
CA LEU A 9 4.45 11.41 -5.89
C LEU A 9 3.98 11.77 -7.32
N LEU A 10 3.45 12.97 -7.54
CA LEU A 10 2.96 13.40 -8.86
C LEU A 10 4.02 14.17 -9.62
N LYS A 11 4.16 13.88 -10.92
CA LYS A 11 5.17 14.47 -11.82
C LYS A 11 5.16 16.02 -11.90
N GLY A 12 4.06 16.65 -11.50
CA GLY A 12 3.90 18.11 -11.47
C GLY A 12 4.15 18.78 -10.12
N SER A 13 4.44 18.01 -9.07
CA SER A 13 4.69 18.58 -7.73
C SER A 13 6.09 19.15 -7.62
N SER A 14 6.21 20.25 -6.86
CA SER A 14 7.49 20.85 -6.45
C SER A 14 8.03 20.27 -5.12
N GLN A 15 7.29 19.35 -4.49
CA GLN A 15 7.65 18.73 -3.21
C GLN A 15 8.56 17.52 -3.42
N GLU A 16 9.57 17.36 -2.55
CA GLU A 16 10.40 16.15 -2.54
C GLU A 16 9.67 14.96 -1.89
N VAL A 17 10.01 13.74 -2.31
CA VAL A 17 9.51 12.51 -1.67
C VAL A 17 10.21 12.35 -0.31
N PRO A 18 9.46 12.27 0.81
CA PRO A 18 10.03 12.11 2.14
C PRO A 18 10.86 10.82 2.27
N LYS A 19 11.92 10.87 3.08
CA LYS A 19 12.80 9.72 3.36
C LYS A 19 12.56 9.14 4.76
N GLU A 20 11.72 9.81 5.53
CA GLU A 20 11.27 9.43 6.86
C GLU A 20 10.23 8.30 6.79
N SER A 21 10.11 7.51 7.86
CA SER A 21 9.01 6.56 8.04
C SER A 21 7.68 7.28 8.23
N TYR A 22 6.55 6.59 8.00
CA TYR A 22 5.24 7.22 8.21
C TYR A 22 5.05 7.72 9.65
N ALA A 23 5.52 6.96 10.64
CA ALA A 23 5.44 7.37 12.05
C ALA A 23 6.22 8.65 12.36
N GLU A 24 7.31 8.91 11.63
CA GLU A 24 8.08 10.16 11.73
C GLU A 24 7.35 11.30 11.02
N GLN A 25 6.87 11.07 9.79
CA GLN A 25 6.11 12.09 9.03
C GLN A 25 4.86 12.56 9.79
N LEU A 26 4.12 11.63 10.40
CA LEU A 26 2.89 11.92 11.15
C LEU A 26 3.09 12.83 12.37
N LYS A 27 4.31 12.87 12.94
CA LYS A 27 4.62 13.79 14.03
C LYS A 27 4.68 15.25 13.57
N GLU A 28 4.93 15.47 12.28
CA GLU A 28 5.09 16.80 11.69
C GLU A 28 3.81 17.30 11.01
N THR A 29 2.83 16.42 10.76
CA THR A 29 1.60 16.78 10.03
C THR A 29 0.45 17.25 10.92
N ASP A 30 0.56 17.17 12.25
CA ASP A 30 -0.49 17.58 13.21
C ASP A 30 -1.89 17.03 12.85
N GLY A 31 -1.95 15.74 12.47
CA GLY A 31 -3.17 15.04 12.08
C GLY A 31 -3.64 15.26 10.63
N LYS A 32 -2.89 16.03 9.82
CA LYS A 32 -3.11 16.14 8.37
C LYS A 32 -2.51 14.93 7.64
N PRO A 33 -3.03 14.60 6.43
CA PRO A 33 -2.41 13.60 5.57
C PRO A 33 -0.96 13.93 5.22
N VAL A 34 -0.16 12.89 4.94
CA VAL A 34 1.24 13.02 4.54
C VAL A 34 1.39 13.58 3.12
N SER A 35 2.53 14.17 2.77
CA SER A 35 2.74 14.77 1.43
C SER A 35 2.66 13.77 0.27
N THR A 36 2.85 12.48 0.55
CA THR A 36 2.68 11.37 -0.41
C THR A 36 1.23 10.94 -0.58
N TYR A 37 0.27 11.59 0.08
CA TYR A 37 -1.16 11.36 -0.09
C TYR A 37 -1.68 12.01 -1.37
N VAL A 38 -2.24 11.18 -2.26
CA VAL A 38 -2.99 11.67 -3.42
C VAL A 38 -4.47 11.72 -3.00
N PRO A 39 -5.12 12.89 -3.03
CA PRO A 39 -6.48 13.06 -2.51
C PRO A 39 -7.48 12.03 -3.06
N PHE A 40 -8.06 11.22 -2.16
CA PHE A 40 -9.14 10.27 -2.42
C PHE A 40 -8.88 9.29 -3.58
N ARG A 41 -7.61 8.97 -3.84
CA ARG A 41 -7.21 8.14 -4.97
C ARG A 41 -7.78 6.72 -4.86
N ASN A 42 -7.85 6.14 -3.66
CA ASN A 42 -8.35 4.77 -3.51
C ASN A 42 -9.86 4.69 -3.77
N GLY A 43 -10.62 5.76 -3.48
CA GLY A 43 -12.03 5.86 -3.86
C GLY A 43 -12.23 5.81 -5.38
N LEU A 44 -11.39 6.53 -6.14
CA LEU A 44 -11.40 6.48 -7.61
C LEU A 44 -11.03 5.10 -8.15
N PHE A 45 -10.03 4.45 -7.57
CA PHE A 45 -9.60 3.11 -7.97
C PHE A 45 -10.66 2.06 -7.69
N LEU A 46 -11.27 2.06 -6.50
CA LEU A 46 -12.33 1.12 -6.14
C LEU A 46 -13.58 1.32 -7.01
N SER A 47 -13.93 2.57 -7.32
CA SER A 47 -15.05 2.86 -8.23
C SER A 47 -14.78 2.34 -9.65
N SER A 48 -13.55 2.48 -10.13
CA SER A 48 -13.13 1.97 -11.44
C SER A 48 -13.08 0.44 -11.45
N ALA A 49 -12.53 -0.17 -10.40
CA ALA A 49 -12.50 -1.61 -10.20
C ALA A 49 -13.91 -2.21 -10.16
N ALA A 50 -14.88 -1.53 -9.56
CA ALA A 50 -16.28 -1.96 -9.54
C ALA A 50 -16.89 -2.05 -10.94
N SER A 51 -16.65 -1.05 -11.78
CA SER A 51 -17.10 -1.06 -13.18
C SER A 51 -16.49 -2.21 -13.98
N ILE A 52 -15.19 -2.45 -13.80
CA ILE A 52 -14.47 -3.56 -14.45
C ILE A 52 -14.99 -4.91 -13.95
N ALA A 53 -15.07 -5.10 -12.62
CA ALA A 53 -15.51 -6.34 -11.99
C ALA A 53 -16.91 -6.76 -12.47
N LEU A 54 -17.86 -5.81 -12.49
CA LEU A 54 -19.20 -6.04 -13.02
C LEU A 54 -19.19 -6.47 -14.49
N SER A 55 -18.38 -5.82 -15.32
CA SER A 55 -18.26 -6.17 -16.74
C SER A 55 -17.70 -7.58 -16.98
N HIS A 56 -17.01 -8.13 -15.99
CA HIS A 56 -16.44 -9.48 -16.01
C HIS A 56 -17.25 -10.50 -15.19
N GLY A 57 -18.37 -10.10 -14.58
CA GLY A 57 -19.17 -10.98 -13.72
C GLY A 57 -18.46 -11.40 -12.43
N CYS A 58 -17.51 -10.60 -11.94
CA CYS A 58 -16.87 -10.82 -10.65
C CYS A 58 -17.80 -10.36 -9.51
N GLU A 59 -17.77 -11.09 -8.39
CA GLU A 59 -18.61 -10.79 -7.21
C GLU A 59 -17.84 -10.12 -6.07
N VAL A 60 -16.49 -10.13 -6.13
CA VAL A 60 -15.61 -9.66 -5.06
C VAL A 60 -14.48 -8.79 -5.61
N ILE A 61 -14.23 -7.65 -4.97
CA ILE A 61 -12.99 -6.88 -5.09
C ILE A 61 -12.18 -7.09 -3.81
N TYR A 62 -10.93 -7.53 -3.95
CA TYR A 62 -9.99 -7.52 -2.83
C TYR A 62 -9.24 -6.20 -2.75
N TYR A 63 -9.34 -5.55 -1.59
CA TYR A 63 -8.66 -4.29 -1.29
C TYR A 63 -7.52 -4.49 -0.29
N GLY A 64 -6.30 -4.16 -0.71
CA GLY A 64 -5.08 -4.46 0.05
C GLY A 64 -4.63 -3.41 1.07
N ALA A 65 -5.49 -2.46 1.46
CA ALA A 65 -5.13 -1.47 2.49
C ALA A 65 -4.85 -2.14 3.84
N HIS A 66 -3.94 -1.54 4.61
CA HIS A 66 -3.56 -2.04 5.93
C HIS A 66 -3.50 -0.94 7.00
N ALA A 67 -3.49 -1.33 8.28
CA ALA A 67 -3.64 -0.41 9.41
C ALA A 67 -2.58 0.69 9.43
N ASP A 68 -1.35 0.37 9.03
CA ASP A 68 -0.25 1.35 9.02
C ASP A 68 -0.46 2.48 8.00
N ASP A 69 -1.29 2.27 6.96
CA ASP A 69 -1.62 3.32 5.98
C ASP A 69 -2.65 4.30 6.56
N ALA A 70 -3.60 3.80 7.37
CA ALA A 70 -4.61 4.62 8.02
C ALA A 70 -4.10 5.33 9.28
N ALA A 71 -2.99 4.85 9.85
CA ALA A 71 -2.42 5.36 11.09
C ALA A 71 -2.19 6.88 11.01
N GLY A 72 -2.60 7.59 12.08
CA GLY A 72 -2.44 9.04 12.20
C GLY A 72 -3.08 9.86 11.08
N ASN A 73 -4.03 9.28 10.31
CA ASN A 73 -4.65 9.91 9.15
C ASN A 73 -3.69 10.13 7.96
N ALA A 74 -2.63 9.31 7.84
CA ALA A 74 -1.70 9.37 6.71
C ALA A 74 -2.42 9.17 5.36
N TYR A 75 -3.29 8.15 5.29
CA TYR A 75 -4.19 7.88 4.16
C TYR A 75 -5.62 7.65 4.69
N PRO A 76 -6.49 8.68 4.70
CA PRO A 76 -7.86 8.56 5.19
C PRO A 76 -8.68 7.49 4.43
N ASP A 77 -8.37 7.30 3.15
CA ASP A 77 -8.97 6.32 2.25
C ASP A 77 -8.39 4.90 2.41
N CYS A 78 -7.61 4.64 3.46
CA CYS A 78 -7.20 3.30 3.90
C CYS A 78 -7.85 2.88 5.23
N SER A 79 -8.71 3.71 5.81
CA SER A 79 -9.37 3.42 7.11
C SER A 79 -10.47 2.37 7.02
N GLN A 80 -10.79 1.74 8.17
CA GLN A 80 -11.94 0.84 8.29
C GLN A 80 -13.25 1.56 7.93
N ASP A 81 -13.47 2.76 8.45
CA ASP A 81 -14.68 3.56 8.18
C ASP A 81 -14.85 3.84 6.69
N PHE A 82 -13.76 4.20 5.99
CA PHE A 82 -13.79 4.37 4.54
C PHE A 82 -14.12 3.05 3.84
N ASN A 83 -13.46 1.95 4.22
CA ASN A 83 -13.70 0.63 3.63
C ASN A 83 -15.17 0.20 3.77
N ASP A 84 -15.76 0.38 4.94
CA ASP A 84 -17.15 0.03 5.20
C ASP A 84 -18.11 0.88 4.36
N ALA A 85 -17.84 2.19 4.27
CA ALA A 85 -18.63 3.12 3.46
C ALA A 85 -18.55 2.81 1.96
N ILE A 86 -17.34 2.61 1.41
CA ILE A 86 -17.17 2.35 -0.02
C ILE A 86 -17.68 0.96 -0.41
N ASN A 87 -17.49 -0.06 0.44
CA ASN A 87 -18.08 -1.38 0.26
C ASN A 87 -19.61 -1.27 0.17
N ARG A 88 -20.23 -0.54 1.11
CA ARG A 88 -21.67 -0.32 1.10
C ARG A 88 -22.15 0.39 -0.18
N ALA A 89 -21.42 1.41 -0.62
CA ALA A 89 -21.73 2.14 -1.85
C ALA A 89 -21.64 1.23 -3.09
N ILE A 90 -20.56 0.46 -3.23
CA ILE A 90 -20.35 -0.49 -4.34
C ILE A 90 -21.41 -1.58 -4.32
N PHE A 91 -21.71 -2.16 -3.16
CA PHE A 91 -22.73 -3.20 -3.02
C PHE A 91 -24.13 -2.71 -3.42
N LEU A 92 -24.50 -1.49 -3.02
CA LEU A 92 -25.78 -0.92 -3.45
C LEU A 92 -25.77 -0.55 -4.94
N GLY A 93 -24.70 0.09 -5.41
CA GLY A 93 -24.59 0.58 -6.79
C GLY A 93 -24.48 -0.55 -7.83
N SER A 94 -23.99 -1.72 -7.44
CA SER A 94 -23.92 -2.93 -8.26
C SER A 94 -25.22 -3.75 -8.28
N GLY A 95 -26.30 -3.29 -7.62
CA GLY A 95 -27.50 -4.11 -7.50
C GLY A 95 -27.33 -5.32 -6.56
N LYS A 96 -26.38 -5.25 -5.62
CA LYS A 96 -26.02 -6.29 -4.64
C LYS A 96 -25.23 -7.47 -5.22
N GLU A 97 -24.62 -7.29 -6.39
CA GLU A 97 -23.84 -8.33 -7.07
C GLU A 97 -22.35 -8.29 -6.72
N LEU A 98 -21.85 -7.16 -6.20
CA LEU A 98 -20.43 -6.94 -5.96
C LEU A 98 -20.16 -6.39 -4.56
N HIS A 99 -19.16 -6.93 -3.85
CA HIS A 99 -18.70 -6.39 -2.57
C HIS A 99 -17.17 -6.27 -2.52
N VAL A 100 -16.68 -5.51 -1.54
CA VAL A 100 -15.27 -5.29 -1.28
C VAL A 100 -14.85 -6.04 -0.01
N GLU A 101 -13.78 -6.81 -0.14
CA GLU A 101 -13.12 -7.53 0.96
C GLU A 101 -11.74 -6.92 1.24
N ALA A 102 -11.51 -6.44 2.46
CA ALA A 102 -10.26 -5.80 2.87
C ALA A 102 -9.61 -6.56 4.04
N PRO A 103 -8.99 -7.73 3.78
CA PRO A 103 -8.53 -8.64 4.85
C PRO A 103 -7.43 -8.07 5.76
N PHE A 104 -6.78 -6.97 5.32
CA PHE A 104 -5.63 -6.39 5.99
C PHE A 104 -5.90 -5.03 6.63
N VAL A 105 -7.09 -4.43 6.46
CA VAL A 105 -7.38 -3.04 6.88
C VAL A 105 -7.12 -2.80 8.38
N GLY A 106 -7.33 -3.82 9.22
CA GLY A 106 -7.05 -3.80 10.66
C GLY A 106 -5.72 -4.46 11.07
N ARG A 107 -4.84 -4.79 10.12
CA ARG A 107 -3.57 -5.50 10.37
C ARG A 107 -2.37 -4.60 10.10
N THR A 108 -1.33 -4.75 10.91
CA THR A 108 -0.06 -4.04 10.67
C THR A 108 0.67 -4.64 9.47
N LYS A 109 1.63 -3.91 8.90
CA LYS A 109 2.50 -4.43 7.83
C LYS A 109 3.29 -5.65 8.32
N ALA A 110 3.66 -5.71 9.59
CA ALA A 110 4.28 -6.90 10.18
C ALA A 110 3.34 -8.11 10.15
N ASP A 111 2.04 -7.92 10.39
CA ASP A 111 1.04 -8.98 10.28
C ASP A 111 0.76 -9.39 8.83
N VAL A 112 0.80 -8.44 7.89
CA VAL A 112 0.73 -8.72 6.44
C VAL A 112 1.93 -9.56 6.01
N VAL A 113 3.14 -9.21 6.47
CA VAL A 113 4.35 -10.01 6.23
C VAL A 113 4.21 -11.41 6.82
N ARG A 114 3.75 -11.52 8.07
CA ARG A 114 3.50 -12.81 8.75
C ARG A 114 2.56 -13.70 7.94
N GLU A 115 1.46 -13.13 7.45
CA GLU A 115 0.45 -13.86 6.70
C GLU A 115 0.97 -14.33 5.34
N GLY A 116 1.70 -13.47 4.60
CA GLY A 116 2.29 -13.91 3.35
C GLY A 116 3.42 -14.93 3.55
N LEU A 117 4.18 -14.88 4.64
CA LEU A 117 5.15 -15.94 4.98
C LEU A 117 4.43 -17.27 5.21
N ARG A 118 3.32 -17.27 5.96
CA ARG A 118 2.46 -18.44 6.19
C ARG A 118 1.92 -19.02 4.88
N LEU A 119 1.56 -18.15 3.94
CA LEU A 119 1.01 -18.51 2.62
C LEU A 119 2.09 -18.79 1.56
N HIS A 120 3.37 -18.67 1.89
CA HIS A 120 4.49 -18.79 0.94
C HIS A 120 4.40 -17.78 -0.23
N ALA A 121 3.96 -16.56 0.06
CA ALA A 121 3.92 -15.46 -0.91
C ALA A 121 5.33 -15.20 -1.49
N PRO A 122 5.45 -14.95 -2.80
CA PRO A 122 6.76 -14.78 -3.45
C PRO A 122 7.35 -13.39 -3.19
N TYR A 123 7.75 -13.10 -1.96
CA TYR A 123 8.22 -11.76 -1.55
C TYR A 123 9.41 -11.22 -2.34
N HIS A 124 10.23 -12.09 -2.92
CA HIS A 124 11.34 -11.72 -3.81
C HIS A 124 10.89 -11.10 -5.15
N LEU A 125 9.61 -11.25 -5.52
CA LEU A 125 9.00 -10.64 -6.72
C LEU A 125 8.20 -9.37 -6.40
N THR A 126 8.13 -8.97 -5.12
CA THR A 126 7.30 -7.83 -4.69
C THR A 126 8.12 -6.55 -4.58
N TRP A 127 7.47 -5.41 -4.76
CA TRP A 127 8.09 -4.09 -4.70
C TRP A 127 7.31 -3.16 -3.79
N SER A 128 8.01 -2.45 -2.91
CA SER A 128 7.42 -1.43 -2.04
C SER A 128 8.10 -0.07 -2.13
N CYS A 129 9.30 -0.01 -2.74
CA CYS A 129 10.09 1.21 -2.81
C CYS A 129 9.39 2.28 -3.64
N TYR A 130 9.37 3.53 -3.16
CA TYR A 130 8.92 4.67 -3.94
C TYR A 130 9.83 5.00 -5.12
N GLU A 131 11.10 4.68 -5.00
CA GLU A 131 12.07 4.86 -6.06
C GLU A 131 12.00 3.68 -7.04
N GLY A 132 12.30 3.98 -8.31
CA GLY A 132 12.56 2.95 -9.31
C GLY A 132 14.00 2.43 -9.23
N GLY A 133 14.37 1.57 -10.18
CA GLY A 133 15.71 1.00 -10.32
C GLY A 133 15.72 -0.52 -10.29
N GLU A 134 16.91 -1.10 -10.20
CA GLU A 134 17.06 -2.56 -10.20
C GLU A 134 16.79 -3.22 -8.83
N LYS A 135 16.93 -2.44 -7.74
CA LYS A 135 16.74 -2.90 -6.36
C LYS A 135 16.06 -1.82 -5.52
N PRO A 136 15.29 -2.20 -4.48
CA PRO A 136 14.74 -1.22 -3.54
C PRO A 136 15.85 -0.35 -2.96
N CYS A 137 15.63 0.97 -2.88
CA CYS A 137 16.69 1.90 -2.48
C CYS A 137 17.17 1.71 -1.03
N GLY A 138 16.36 1.07 -0.17
CA GLY A 138 16.67 0.84 1.24
C GLY A 138 16.57 2.08 2.13
N LEU A 139 16.29 3.25 1.56
CA LEU A 139 16.34 4.54 2.25
C LEU A 139 14.97 5.22 2.42
N CYS A 140 14.03 5.05 1.50
CA CYS A 140 12.72 5.69 1.58
C CYS A 140 11.83 5.08 2.68
N GLY A 141 10.79 5.82 3.10
CA GLY A 141 9.90 5.42 4.19
C GLY A 141 9.35 3.99 4.03
N THR A 142 8.86 3.64 2.84
CA THR A 142 8.31 2.30 2.59
C THR A 142 9.36 1.19 2.60
N CYS A 143 10.62 1.47 2.22
CA CYS A 143 11.70 0.50 2.35
C CYS A 143 12.04 0.26 3.83
N ARG A 144 12.09 1.31 4.64
CA ARG A 144 12.35 1.22 6.08
C ARG A 144 11.23 0.44 6.79
N ASP A 145 9.97 0.76 6.49
CA ASP A 145 8.81 0.07 7.06
C ASP A 145 8.75 -1.41 6.65
N ARG A 146 9.07 -1.71 5.38
CA ARG A 146 9.15 -3.08 4.89
C ARG A 146 10.25 -3.86 5.62
N ALA A 147 11.46 -3.32 5.71
CA ALA A 147 12.56 -3.97 6.41
C ALA A 147 12.22 -4.22 7.89
N ALA A 148 11.60 -3.25 8.56
CA ALA A 148 11.13 -3.41 9.94
C ALA A 148 10.07 -4.52 10.07
N ALA A 149 9.13 -4.62 9.13
CA ALA A 149 8.10 -5.67 9.14
C ALA A 149 8.68 -7.08 8.94
N PHE A 150 9.69 -7.25 8.06
CA PHE A 150 10.42 -8.52 7.93
C PHE A 150 11.20 -8.85 9.21
N ALA A 151 11.94 -7.87 9.76
CA ALA A 151 12.69 -8.04 11.00
C ALA A 151 11.81 -8.44 12.19
N ALA A 152 10.60 -7.86 12.30
CA ALA A 152 9.61 -8.22 13.31
C ALA A 152 9.13 -9.68 13.22
N ASN A 153 9.29 -10.32 12.05
CA ASN A 153 8.99 -11.74 11.82
C ASN A 153 10.24 -12.63 11.86
N GLY A 154 11.38 -12.10 12.29
CA GLY A 154 12.63 -12.87 12.42
C GLY A 154 13.23 -13.32 11.09
N VAL A 155 12.82 -12.70 9.98
CA VAL A 155 13.28 -13.03 8.63
C VAL A 155 13.93 -11.82 7.97
N SER A 156 14.88 -12.07 7.08
CA SER A 156 15.42 -11.01 6.22
C SER A 156 14.53 -10.80 4.99
N ASP A 157 14.44 -9.56 4.50
CA ASP A 157 13.64 -9.23 3.32
C ASP A 157 14.21 -9.89 2.04
N PRO A 158 13.46 -10.81 1.40
CA PRO A 158 13.92 -11.50 0.20
C PRO A 158 14.09 -10.58 -1.02
N ALA A 159 13.47 -9.38 -1.03
CA ALA A 159 13.64 -8.42 -2.12
C ALA A 159 14.97 -7.64 -2.03
N LEU A 160 15.59 -7.60 -0.85
CA LEU A 160 16.91 -6.99 -0.63
C LEU A 160 18.06 -7.99 -0.78
N GLN A 161 17.75 -9.28 -0.70
CA GLN A 161 18.70 -10.37 -0.95
C GLN A 161 18.64 -10.78 -2.41
N GLN A 162 19.68 -10.52 -3.20
CA GLN A 162 19.84 -11.28 -4.44
C GLN A 162 20.84 -12.42 -4.24
N ASN A 163 20.43 -13.58 -4.75
CA ASN A 163 21.25 -14.74 -5.06
C ASN A 163 22.65 -14.28 -5.46
N LYS A 164 23.68 -14.72 -4.73
CA LYS A 164 24.99 -14.87 -5.35
C LYS A 164 24.77 -15.65 -6.64
N PRO A 165 25.30 -15.22 -7.79
CA PRO A 165 25.27 -16.07 -8.97
C PRO A 165 25.80 -17.46 -8.57
N LYS A 166 24.99 -18.49 -8.81
CA LYS A 166 25.45 -19.87 -8.67
C LYS A 166 26.52 -20.09 -9.74
N GLY A 167 27.79 -19.97 -9.33
CA GLY A 167 28.94 -20.35 -10.14
C GLY A 167 29.74 -19.17 -10.68
N GLU A 168 30.65 -18.66 -9.88
CA GLU A 168 31.96 -18.21 -10.37
C GLU A 168 33.02 -18.92 -9.55
N ASN A 169 33.40 -20.12 -10.03
CA ASN A 169 34.69 -20.71 -9.72
C ASN A 169 35.75 -19.88 -10.46
N ARG A 170 36.59 -19.17 -9.73
CA ARG A 170 38.00 -18.94 -10.09
C ARG A 170 38.85 -18.99 -8.84
#